data_AF-A0A5C6VPZ1-F1
#
_entry.id   AF-A0A5C6VPZ1-F1
#
_cell.length_a   1.000
_cell.length_b   1.000
_cell.length_c   1.000
_cell.angle_alpha   90.00
_cell.angle_beta   90.00
_cell.angle_gamma   90.00
#
_symmetry.space_group_name_H-M   'P 1'
#
loop_
_entity.id
_entity.type
_entity.pdbx_description
1 polymer ?
#
loop_
_entity_poly.entity_id
_entity_poly.type
_entity_poly.pdbx_seq_one_letter_code
_entity_poly.pdbx_strand_id
1 'polypeptide(L)'
;HHVWVEARVPEDVSIERVNVEDLPVGWDAPDVQAARRFGDQWIEEARSAVLVVPSVVARAECNAVVNPAHPDAARLVVSTPQAVMWDARLLAGGRNASPE
;
A
#
# COMPACT_ATOMS: atom_id res chain seq x y z
N HIS A 1 9.40 -10.16 -14.03
CA HIS A 1 10.57 -9.57 -13.37
C HIS A 1 10.07 -8.62 -12.28
N HIS A 2 10.50 -8.81 -11.03
CA HIS A 2 10.12 -7.90 -9.93
C HIS A 2 11.11 -6.75 -9.83
N VAL A 3 10.59 -5.57 -9.56
CA VAL A 3 11.35 -4.33 -9.38
C VAL A 3 10.86 -3.61 -8.13
N TRP A 4 11.71 -2.75 -7.57
CA TRP A 4 11.31 -1.78 -6.56
C TRP A 4 11.47 -0.36 -7.08
N VAL A 5 10.66 0.54 -6.54
CA VAL A 5 10.72 1.98 -6.78
C VAL A 5 10.65 2.70 -5.45
N GLU A 6 11.28 3.87 -5.38
CA GLU A 6 11.09 4.83 -4.30
C GLU A 6 10.10 5.90 -4.78
N ALA A 7 9.05 6.16 -4.00
CA ALA A 7 8.16 7.30 -4.23
C ALA A 7 8.51 8.41 -3.24
N ARG A 8 8.96 9.56 -3.75
CA ARG A 8 9.23 10.76 -2.96
C ARG A 8 8.01 11.64 -2.91
N VAL A 9 7.61 11.98 -1.69
CA VAL A 9 6.47 12.85 -1.41
C VAL A 9 7.02 14.21 -0.98
N PRO A 10 6.77 15.30 -1.74
CA PRO A 10 7.09 16.65 -1.27
C PRO A 10 6.40 16.97 0.07
N GLU A 11 7.05 17.76 0.93
CA GLU A 11 6.58 18.04 2.29
C GLU A 11 5.19 18.69 2.36
N ASP A 12 4.79 19.38 1.30
CA ASP A 12 3.53 20.12 1.19
C ASP A 12 2.43 19.36 0.44
N VAL A 13 2.67 18.10 0.05
CA VAL A 13 1.61 17.23 -0.47
C VAL A 13 0.68 16.81 0.67
N SER A 14 -0.62 16.79 0.41
CA SER A 14 -1.60 16.36 1.41
C SER A 14 -1.44 14.88 1.77
N ILE A 15 -1.18 14.61 3.04
CA ILE A 15 -1.08 13.27 3.62
C ILE A 15 -2.08 13.16 4.77
N GLU A 16 -3.02 12.23 4.65
CA GLU A 16 -3.87 11.79 5.75
C GLU A 16 -3.24 10.60 6.45
N ARG A 17 -3.22 10.60 7.77
CA ARG A 17 -2.72 9.47 8.57
C ARG A 17 -3.81 9.06 9.54
N VAL A 18 -4.13 7.77 9.55
CA VAL A 18 -5.12 7.21 10.45
C VAL A 18 -4.48 6.14 11.32
N ASN A 19 -4.93 6.08 12.57
CA ASN A 19 -4.55 5.04 13.52
C ASN A 19 -5.62 3.95 13.56
N VAL A 20 -5.37 2.89 14.34
CA VAL A 20 -6.30 1.76 14.44
C VAL A 20 -7.66 2.20 15.00
N GLU A 21 -7.67 3.21 15.85
CA GLU A 21 -8.87 3.75 16.50
C GLU A 21 -9.76 4.55 15.53
N ASP A 22 -9.18 5.05 14.44
CA ASP A 22 -9.89 5.81 13.40
C ASP A 22 -10.53 4.88 12.35
N LEU A 23 -10.13 3.60 12.33
CA LEU A 23 -10.61 2.62 11.36
C LEU A 23 -11.91 1.93 11.82
N PRO A 24 -12.79 1.56 10.87
CA PRO A 24 -14.02 0.86 11.21
C PRO A 24 -13.74 -0.50 11.86
N VAL A 25 -14.65 -0.93 12.74
CA VAL A 25 -14.60 -2.28 13.33
C VAL A 25 -14.52 -3.32 12.22
N GLY A 26 -13.56 -4.26 12.35
CA GLY A 26 -13.34 -5.31 11.37
C GLY A 26 -12.55 -4.88 10.13
N TRP A 27 -11.86 -3.72 10.15
CA TRP A 27 -10.96 -3.31 9.06
C TRP A 27 -9.87 -4.36 8.76
N ASP A 28 -9.41 -5.11 9.77
CA ASP A 28 -8.40 -6.16 9.67
C ASP A 28 -9.00 -7.56 9.45
N ALA A 29 -10.31 -7.65 9.21
CA ALA A 29 -10.98 -8.92 8.98
C ALA A 29 -10.71 -9.48 7.57
N PRO A 30 -10.74 -10.82 7.38
CA PRO A 30 -10.55 -11.45 6.06
C PRO A 30 -11.55 -11.01 4.98
N ASP A 31 -12.75 -10.55 5.36
CA ASP A 31 -13.81 -10.10 4.45
C ASP A 31 -13.45 -8.78 3.71
N VAL A 32 -12.46 -8.03 4.20
CA VAL A 32 -11.93 -6.76 3.65
C VAL A 32 -12.95 -5.64 3.36
N GLN A 33 -14.26 -5.86 3.50
CA GLN A 33 -15.29 -4.91 3.12
C GLN A 33 -15.25 -3.63 3.95
N ALA A 34 -14.94 -3.73 5.24
CA ALA A 34 -14.82 -2.57 6.11
C ALA A 34 -13.67 -1.65 5.66
N ALA A 35 -12.48 -2.22 5.40
CA ALA A 35 -11.33 -1.46 4.89
C ALA A 35 -11.58 -0.90 3.48
N ARG A 36 -12.25 -1.65 2.59
CA ARG A 36 -12.61 -1.18 1.24
C ARG A 36 -13.53 0.03 1.29
N ARG A 37 -14.65 -0.05 2.02
CA ARG A 37 -15.59 1.08 2.14
C ARG A 37 -14.91 2.33 2.70
N PHE A 38 -14.02 2.16 3.68
CA PHE A 38 -13.23 3.27 4.22
C PHE A 38 -12.33 3.92 3.14
N GLY A 39 -11.60 3.10 2.37
CA GLY A 39 -10.76 3.57 1.27
C GLY A 39 -11.55 4.19 0.12
N ASP A 40 -12.69 3.61 -0.26
CA ASP A 40 -13.57 4.09 -1.32
C ASP A 40 -14.09 5.49 -0.96
N GLN A 41 -14.59 5.68 0.26
CA GLN A 41 -15.04 6.98 0.75
C GLN A 41 -13.90 8.02 0.74
N TRP A 42 -12.70 7.64 1.18
CA TRP A 42 -11.53 8.52 1.14
C TRP A 42 -11.16 8.97 -0.29
N ILE A 43 -11.26 8.07 -1.28
CA ILE A 43 -11.01 8.37 -2.69
C ILE A 43 -12.11 9.30 -3.23
N GLU A 44 -13.39 8.98 -3.00
CA GLU A 44 -14.55 9.73 -3.48
C GLU A 44 -14.57 11.17 -2.94
N GLU A 45 -14.21 11.34 -1.67
CA GLU A 45 -14.11 12.65 -1.02
C GLU A 45 -12.83 13.41 -1.41
N ALA A 46 -11.90 12.75 -2.11
CA ALA A 46 -10.58 13.29 -2.47
C ALA A 46 -9.87 13.98 -1.29
N ARG A 47 -9.92 13.39 -0.09
CA ARG A 47 -9.50 14.05 1.16
C ARG A 47 -8.00 14.42 1.19
N SER A 48 -7.17 13.61 0.55
CA SER A 48 -5.72 13.79 0.46
C SER A 48 -5.13 13.02 -0.71
N ALA A 49 -3.89 13.32 -1.08
CA ALA A 49 -3.16 12.60 -2.12
C ALA A 49 -2.64 11.24 -1.64
N VAL A 50 -2.25 11.17 -0.36
CA VAL A 50 -1.73 9.95 0.27
C VAL A 50 -2.48 9.68 1.56
N LEU A 51 -2.96 8.45 1.72
CA LEU A 51 -3.50 7.93 2.97
C LEU A 51 -2.51 6.92 3.56
N VAL A 52 -2.07 7.17 4.78
CA VAL A 52 -1.24 6.24 5.57
C VAL A 52 -2.15 5.48 6.53
N VAL A 53 -2.17 4.15 6.39
CA VAL A 53 -2.98 3.24 7.20
C VAL A 53 -2.09 2.24 7.95
N PRO A 54 -2.52 1.71 9.10
CA PRO A 54 -1.86 0.60 9.78
C PRO A 54 -1.78 -0.64 8.88
N SER A 55 -0.68 -1.40 8.98
CA SER A 55 -0.54 -2.68 8.28
C SER A 55 -1.20 -3.82 9.08
N VAL A 56 -2.07 -4.60 8.43
CA VAL A 56 -2.70 -5.80 9.03
C VAL A 56 -1.64 -6.84 9.41
N VAL A 57 -0.63 -7.01 8.55
CA VAL A 57 0.40 -8.06 8.68
C VAL A 57 1.51 -7.63 9.63
N ALA A 58 2.03 -6.42 9.45
CA ALA A 58 3.11 -5.87 10.27
C ALA A 58 2.56 -4.74 11.14
N ARG A 59 1.92 -5.06 12.26
CA ARG A 59 1.16 -4.10 13.08
C ARG A 59 1.95 -2.89 13.62
N ALA A 60 3.27 -2.95 13.62
CA ALA A 60 4.14 -1.83 13.98
C ALA A 60 4.45 -0.88 12.80
N GLU A 61 4.06 -1.27 11.59
CA GLU A 61 4.33 -0.56 10.34
C GLU A 61 3.03 -0.03 9.72
N CYS A 62 3.19 0.82 8.70
CA CYS A 62 2.08 1.41 7.96
C CYS A 62 2.23 1.15 6.45
N ASN A 63 1.10 1.11 5.76
CA ASN A 63 1.04 1.15 4.31
C ASN A 63 0.64 2.57 3.86
N ALA A 64 1.12 2.99 2.69
CA ALA A 64 0.69 4.22 2.05
C ALA A 64 -0.15 3.89 0.80
N VAL A 65 -1.33 4.49 0.70
CA VAL A 65 -2.22 4.41 -0.46
C VAL A 65 -2.20 5.76 -1.17
N VAL A 66 -2.01 5.77 -2.48
CA VAL A 66 -2.01 6.98 -3.29
C VAL A 66 -3.34 7.11 -4.01
N ASN A 67 -3.96 8.30 -3.95
CA ASN A 67 -5.14 8.63 -4.74
C ASN A 67 -4.67 9.31 -6.05
N PRO A 68 -4.59 8.60 -7.19
CA PRO A 68 -4.10 9.17 -8.43
C PRO A 68 -5.02 10.26 -9.01
N ALA A 69 -6.28 10.35 -8.57
CA ALA A 69 -7.21 11.39 -9.00
C ALA A 69 -7.04 12.70 -8.23
N HIS A 70 -6.32 12.70 -7.10
CA HIS A 70 -6.06 13.92 -6.33
C HIS A 70 -5.03 14.80 -7.05
N PRO A 71 -5.22 16.13 -7.17
CA PRO A 71 -4.31 17.02 -7.91
C PRO A 71 -2.85 16.93 -7.45
N ASP A 72 -2.60 16.83 -6.15
CA ASP A 72 -1.24 16.71 -5.60
C ASP A 72 -0.55 15.38 -5.91
N ALA A 73 -1.27 14.33 -6.33
CA ALA A 73 -0.66 13.03 -6.64
C ALA A 73 0.30 13.11 -7.83
N ALA A 74 0.05 14.03 -8.77
CA ALA A 74 0.93 14.30 -9.92
C ALA A 74 2.31 14.85 -9.50
N ARG A 75 2.45 15.32 -8.25
CA ARG A 75 3.69 15.89 -7.71
C ARG A 75 4.60 14.83 -7.08
N LEU A 76 4.11 13.60 -6.91
CA LEU A 76 4.90 12.48 -6.43
C LEU A 76 5.99 12.14 -7.44
N VAL A 77 7.24 12.01 -6.97
CA VAL A 77 8.36 11.66 -7.84
C VAL A 77 8.73 10.20 -7.60
N VAL A 78 8.49 9.36 -8.60
CA VAL A 78 8.81 7.92 -8.56
C VAL A 78 10.17 7.68 -9.19
N SER A 79 11.04 6.91 -8.53
CA SER A 79 12.35 6.56 -9.04
C SER A 79 12.26 5.66 -10.26
N THR A 80 13.35 5.57 -11.02
CA THR A 80 13.48 4.52 -12.04
C THR A 80 13.39 3.13 -11.37
N PRO A 81 12.61 2.18 -11.92
CA PRO A 81 12.54 0.82 -11.40
C PRO A 81 13.92 0.17 -11.27
N GLN A 82 14.18 -0.41 -10.11
CA GLN A 82 15.42 -1.14 -9.81
C GLN A 82 15.12 -2.63 -9.66
N ALA A 83 16.02 -3.50 -10.12
CA ALA A 83 15.85 -4.95 -9.96
C ALA A 83 15.83 -5.33 -8.47
N VAL A 84 14.88 -6.18 -8.07
CA VAL A 84 14.90 -6.78 -6.73
C VAL A 84 15.84 -7.98 -6.73
N MET A 85 16.85 -7.94 -5.86
CA MET A 85 17.68 -9.09 -5.55
C MET A 85 16.98 -9.99 -4.53
N TRP A 86 16.23 -10.97 -5.02
CA TRP A 86 15.58 -11.96 -4.17
C TRP A 86 16.56 -12.98 -3.62
N ASP A 87 16.41 -13.34 -2.35
CA ASP A 87 17.01 -14.56 -1.81
C ASP A 87 16.43 -15.76 -2.58
N ALA A 88 17.30 -16.64 -3.08
CA ALA A 88 16.92 -17.79 -3.89
C ALA A 88 15.92 -18.72 -3.17
N ARG A 89 15.95 -18.79 -1.84
CA ARG A 89 15.07 -19.64 -1.03
C ARG A 89 13.63 -19.14 -0.99
N LEU A 90 13.39 -17.84 -1.21
CA LEU A 90 12.04 -17.27 -1.20
C LEU A 90 11.20 -17.72 -2.41
N LEU A 91 11.85 -18.07 -3.52
CA LEU A 91 11.16 -18.35 -4.79
C LEU A 91 11.41 -19.78 -5.33
N ALA A 92 12.28 -20.58 -4.69
CA ALA A 92 12.66 -21.91 -5.15
C ALA A 92 11.62 -23.02 -4.90
N GLY A 93 10.48 -22.73 -4.26
CA GLY A 93 9.47 -23.75 -3.89
C GLY A 93 8.44 -24.12 -4.95
N GLY A 94 8.49 -23.56 -6.17
CA GLY A 94 7.38 -23.65 -7.14
C GLY A 94 7.51 -24.68 -8.28
N ARG A 95 8.62 -25.40 -8.42
CA ARG A 95 8.78 -26.41 -9.49
C ARG A 95 9.57 -27.62 -8.99
N ASN A 96 8.89 -28.51 -8.28
CA ASN A 96 9.17 -29.95 -8.29
C ASN A 96 7.93 -30.68 -7.76
N ALA A 97 6.89 -30.74 -8.60
CA ALA A 97 5.89 -31.79 -8.53
C ALA A 97 5.84 -32.44 -9.91
N SER A 98 6.51 -33.58 -10.04
CA SER A 98 6.30 -34.58 -11.09
C SER A 98 6.79 -35.93 -10.57
N PRO A 99 6.21 -37.03 -11.08
CA PRO A 99 5.56 -38.03 -10.24
C PRO A 99 6.45 -39.26 -10.05
N GLU A 100 6.33 -39.90 -8.88
CA GLU A 100 6.34 -41.36 -8.72
C GLU A 100 5.34 -41.73 -7.62
#